data_AF-A0A0S8DNP3-F1
#
_entry.id   AF-A0A0S8DNP3-F1
#
_cell.length_a   1.000
_cell.length_b   1.000
_cell.length_c   1.000
_cell.angle_alpha   90.00
_cell.angle_beta   90.00
_cell.angle_gamma   90.00
#
_symmetry.space_group_name_H-M   'P 1'
#
loop_
_entity.id
_entity.type
_entity.pdbx_description
1 polymer ?
#
loop_
_entity_poly.entity_id
_entity_poly.type
_entity_poly.pdbx_seq_one_letter_code
_entity_poly.pdbx_strand_id
1 'polypeptide(L)'
;MKAQKIKKLAHGFWKQWRYTFLFIVLVVIPVKSSLADWNWVPTGSMNPTILEGDLIYVNKMAYDLRVPLTLHRLAKWSDPERGDIVICFSPDDGARLVKRVIGQPGDTVEMRNNTLFLNGQPVAYARIDQQYAVQLPAKVRDRCILATEELGRIAHMVMSVPSVAAVRNFGPVAVPQNSYFVMGDNRDKSKDSRYFGFVERDSIVGRAKGVIGSFDITDKYQPRFKRFFSALR
;
A
#
# COMPACT_ATOMS: atom_id res chain seq x y z
N MET A 1 -33.63 -24.19 35.25
CA MET A 1 -33.24 -22.88 35.85
C MET A 1 -32.13 -22.12 35.11
N LYS A 2 -31.00 -22.73 34.71
CA LYS A 2 -29.89 -22.00 34.03
C LYS A 2 -30.30 -21.33 32.70
N ALA A 3 -31.10 -22.01 31.86
CA ALA A 3 -31.51 -21.49 30.55
C ALA A 3 -32.40 -20.23 30.60
N GLN A 4 -33.29 -20.11 31.59
CA GLN A 4 -34.13 -18.91 31.77
C GLN A 4 -33.32 -17.71 32.26
N LYS A 5 -32.34 -17.91 33.15
CA LYS A 5 -31.40 -16.86 33.56
C LYS A 5 -30.58 -16.34 32.38
N ILE A 6 -30.08 -17.25 31.53
CA ILE A 6 -29.35 -16.90 30.30
C ILE A 6 -30.23 -16.11 29.33
N LYS A 7 -31.49 -16.53 29.09
CA LYS A 7 -32.42 -15.79 28.22
C LYS A 7 -32.73 -14.38 28.75
N LYS A 8 -32.89 -14.22 30.07
CA LYS A 8 -33.19 -12.91 30.69
C LYS A 8 -31.97 -11.96 30.63
N LEU A 9 -30.76 -12.50 30.85
CA LEU A 9 -29.50 -11.79 30.67
C LEU A 9 -29.28 -11.39 29.21
N ALA A 10 -29.50 -12.31 28.26
CA ALA A 10 -29.37 -12.05 26.82
C ALA A 10 -30.38 -11.00 26.33
N HIS A 11 -31.63 -11.04 26.80
CA HIS A 11 -32.64 -10.05 26.46
C HIS A 11 -32.32 -8.66 27.03
N GLY A 12 -31.85 -8.58 28.27
CA GLY A 12 -31.39 -7.32 28.88
C GLY A 12 -30.18 -6.73 28.14
N PHE A 13 -29.20 -7.58 27.83
CA PHE A 13 -28.03 -7.21 27.04
C PHE A 13 -28.42 -6.72 25.63
N TRP A 14 -29.28 -7.44 24.92
CA TRP A 14 -29.76 -7.03 23.60
C TRP A 14 -30.50 -5.69 23.64
N LYS A 15 -31.40 -5.50 24.62
CA LYS A 15 -32.14 -4.23 24.77
C LYS A 15 -31.20 -3.05 24.96
N GLN A 16 -30.10 -3.24 25.69
CA GLN A 16 -29.10 -2.21 25.95
C GLN A 16 -28.16 -1.96 24.76
N TRP A 17 -27.73 -3.02 24.06
CA TRP A 17 -26.68 -2.93 23.03
C TRP A 17 -27.19 -2.88 21.58
N ARG A 18 -28.47 -3.14 21.32
CA ARG A 18 -29.01 -3.24 19.94
C ARG A 18 -28.73 -2.01 19.08
N TYR A 19 -28.79 -0.80 19.64
CA TYR A 19 -28.52 0.42 18.89
C TYR A 19 -27.05 0.54 18.51
N THR A 20 -26.13 0.14 19.40
CA THR A 20 -24.69 0.06 19.11
C THR A 20 -24.42 -0.97 18.01
N PHE A 21 -25.04 -2.16 18.07
CA PHE A 21 -24.91 -3.16 17.01
C PHE A 21 -25.45 -2.65 15.68
N LEU A 22 -26.63 -2.03 15.66
CA LEU A 22 -27.21 -1.43 14.46
C LEU A 22 -26.30 -0.34 13.89
N PHE A 23 -25.73 0.52 14.73
CA PHE A 23 -24.78 1.55 14.29
C PHE A 23 -23.52 0.93 13.68
N ILE A 24 -22.96 -0.10 14.29
CA ILE A 24 -21.79 -0.80 13.74
C ILE A 24 -22.12 -1.42 12.38
N VAL A 25 -23.25 -2.14 12.28
CA VAL A 25 -23.63 -2.87 11.06
C VAL A 25 -24.09 -1.95 9.93
N LEU A 26 -24.84 -0.90 10.23
CA LEU A 26 -25.43 -0.01 9.22
C LEU A 26 -24.55 1.18 8.87
N VAL A 27 -23.60 1.56 9.73
CA VAL A 27 -22.73 2.73 9.51
C VAL A 27 -21.27 2.31 9.44
N VAL A 28 -20.71 1.78 10.53
CA VAL A 28 -19.26 1.55 10.63
C VAL A 28 -18.76 0.55 9.58
N ILE A 29 -19.45 -0.59 9.41
CA ILE A 29 -19.06 -1.63 8.45
C ILE A 29 -19.16 -1.10 7.00
N PRO A 30 -20.28 -0.49 6.55
CA PRO A 30 -20.38 0.08 5.21
C PRO A 30 -19.36 1.17 4.91
N VAL A 31 -19.13 2.07 5.88
CA VAL A 31 -18.11 3.13 5.78
C VAL A 31 -16.72 2.51 5.64
N LYS A 32 -16.38 1.52 6.49
CA LYS A 32 -15.08 0.85 6.42
C LYS A 32 -14.89 0.04 5.13
N SER A 33 -15.98 -0.54 4.65
CA SER A 33 -15.97 -1.37 3.45
C SER A 33 -15.78 -0.53 2.19
N SER A 34 -16.45 0.63 2.09
CA SER A 34 -16.58 1.38 0.82
C SER A 34 -15.83 2.71 0.80
N LEU A 35 -15.66 3.37 1.95
CA LEU A 35 -15.18 4.76 2.00
C LEU A 35 -13.71 4.83 2.43
N ALA A 36 -13.40 4.25 3.59
CA ALA A 36 -12.08 4.38 4.21
C ALA A 36 -11.68 3.10 4.92
N ASP A 37 -10.39 2.76 4.89
CA ASP A 37 -9.88 1.60 5.60
C ASP A 37 -8.54 1.92 6.25
N TRP A 38 -8.23 1.18 7.32
CA TRP A 38 -6.97 1.31 8.05
C TRP A 38 -6.38 -0.07 8.21
N ASN A 39 -5.16 -0.25 7.69
CA ASN A 39 -4.51 -1.54 7.57
C ASN A 39 -3.11 -1.53 8.15
N TRP A 40 -2.80 -2.55 8.93
CA TRP A 40 -1.44 -2.80 9.40
C TRP A 40 -0.59 -3.33 8.26
N VAL A 41 0.63 -2.84 8.16
CA VAL A 41 1.60 -3.24 7.14
C VAL A 41 2.58 -4.26 7.75
N PRO A 42 2.52 -5.53 7.33
CA PRO A 42 3.35 -6.58 7.92
C PRO A 42 4.72 -6.73 7.24
N THR A 43 4.95 -6.12 6.07
CA THR A 43 6.18 -6.32 5.27
C THR A 43 6.85 -5.00 4.89
N GLY A 44 8.19 -5.01 4.80
CA GLY A 44 9.03 -3.86 4.44
C GLY A 44 9.25 -3.67 2.95
N SER A 45 8.32 -4.14 2.11
CA SER A 45 8.43 -4.02 0.64
C SER A 45 8.28 -2.59 0.12
N MET A 46 7.72 -1.72 0.94
CA MET A 46 7.56 -0.28 0.68
C MET A 46 8.52 0.57 1.50
N ASN A 47 9.56 -0.02 2.12
CA ASN A 47 10.61 0.76 2.76
C ASN A 47 11.34 1.62 1.70
N PRO A 48 11.79 2.85 2.04
CA PRO A 48 11.68 3.51 3.34
C PRO A 48 10.36 4.29 3.54
N THR A 49 9.51 4.37 2.52
CA THR A 49 8.27 5.16 2.53
C THR A 49 7.28 4.66 3.58
N ILE A 50 7.01 3.36 3.60
CA ILE A 50 6.14 2.67 4.57
C ILE A 50 6.96 1.60 5.25
N LEU A 51 6.94 1.61 6.58
CA LEU A 51 7.69 0.67 7.41
C LEU A 51 6.80 -0.46 7.94
N GLU A 52 7.40 -1.60 8.23
CA GLU A 52 6.75 -2.70 8.96
C GLU A 52 6.20 -2.19 10.29
N GLY A 53 4.94 -2.51 10.57
CA GLY A 53 4.19 -2.01 11.73
C GLY A 53 3.56 -0.62 11.57
N ASP A 54 3.63 -0.01 10.39
CA ASP A 54 2.80 1.15 10.07
C ASP A 54 1.33 0.75 9.92
N LEU A 55 0.44 1.58 10.47
CA LEU A 55 -0.99 1.55 10.25
C LEU A 55 -1.33 2.62 9.20
N ILE A 56 -1.62 2.19 7.98
CA ILE A 56 -1.87 3.09 6.85
C ILE A 56 -3.36 3.40 6.69
N TYR A 57 -3.66 4.66 6.40
CA TYR A 57 -4.98 5.12 6.01
C TYR A 57 -5.16 5.00 4.49
N VAL A 58 -6.24 4.33 4.10
CA VAL A 58 -6.60 4.01 2.73
C VAL A 58 -7.89 4.74 2.37
N ASN A 59 -7.80 5.62 1.37
CA ASN A 59 -8.97 6.20 0.73
C ASN A 59 -9.48 5.24 -0.36
N LYS A 60 -10.60 4.56 -0.10
CA LYS A 60 -11.24 3.67 -1.08
C LYS A 60 -12.03 4.44 -2.13
N MET A 61 -12.48 5.66 -1.78
CA MET A 61 -13.06 6.63 -2.71
C MET A 61 -12.00 7.44 -3.48
N ALA A 62 -10.76 6.97 -3.60
CA ALA A 62 -9.80 7.66 -4.45
C ALA A 62 -10.25 7.66 -5.92
N TYR A 63 -10.85 6.54 -6.36
CA TYR A 63 -11.10 6.27 -7.77
C TYR A 63 -12.54 5.86 -8.10
N ASP A 64 -13.18 5.13 -7.19
CA ASP A 64 -14.53 4.58 -7.37
C ASP A 64 -15.34 4.54 -6.07
N LEU A 65 -16.67 4.52 -6.21
CA LEU A 65 -17.61 4.22 -5.13
C LEU A 65 -18.07 2.78 -5.27
N ARG A 66 -17.93 1.98 -4.21
CA ARG A 66 -18.39 0.59 -4.16
C ARG A 66 -19.63 0.44 -3.34
N VAL A 67 -20.45 -0.54 -3.69
CA VAL A 67 -21.51 -1.02 -2.80
C VAL A 67 -20.85 -1.67 -1.58
N PRO A 68 -21.23 -1.27 -0.35
CA PRO A 68 -20.77 -1.88 0.87
C PRO A 68 -20.71 -3.40 0.82
N LEU A 69 -19.61 -3.97 1.29
CA LEU A 69 -19.37 -5.41 1.42
C LEU A 69 -19.28 -6.16 0.08
N THR A 70 -19.24 -5.46 -1.06
CA THR A 70 -19.10 -6.09 -2.37
C THR A 70 -17.96 -5.47 -3.18
N LEU A 71 -17.64 -6.09 -4.31
CA LEU A 71 -16.73 -5.53 -5.32
C LEU A 71 -17.45 -4.72 -6.39
N HIS A 72 -18.79 -4.64 -6.37
CA HIS A 72 -19.55 -3.92 -7.39
C HIS A 72 -19.38 -2.40 -7.24
N ARG A 73 -19.02 -1.75 -8.36
CA ARG A 73 -18.86 -0.30 -8.43
C ARG A 73 -20.18 0.37 -8.81
N LEU A 74 -20.54 1.40 -8.05
CA LEU A 74 -21.67 2.27 -8.34
C LEU A 74 -21.26 3.43 -9.27
N ALA A 75 -20.07 3.97 -9.06
CA ALA A 75 -19.55 5.09 -9.85
C ALA A 75 -18.03 5.02 -9.93
N LYS A 76 -17.48 5.49 -11.06
CA LYS A 76 -16.04 5.68 -11.28
C LYS A 76 -15.83 7.13 -11.70
N TRP A 77 -14.86 7.80 -11.09
CA TRP A 77 -14.50 9.20 -11.44
C TRP A 77 -13.01 9.39 -11.72
N SER A 78 -12.17 8.43 -11.34
CA SER A 78 -10.73 8.51 -11.59
C SER A 78 -10.11 7.12 -11.73
N ASP A 79 -8.85 7.11 -12.16
CA ASP A 79 -7.98 5.95 -12.27
C ASP A 79 -6.67 6.19 -11.51
N PRO A 80 -6.02 5.13 -11.00
CA PRO A 80 -4.71 5.24 -10.37
C PRO A 80 -3.68 5.93 -11.25
N GLU A 81 -3.05 6.97 -10.70
CA GLU A 81 -2.02 7.71 -11.41
C GLU A 81 -0.61 7.22 -11.07
N ARG A 82 0.37 7.64 -11.87
CA ARG A 82 1.77 7.24 -11.71
C ARG A 82 2.27 7.83 -10.40
N GLY A 83 2.93 7.02 -9.60
CA GLY A 83 3.40 7.38 -8.27
C GLY A 83 2.34 7.17 -7.18
N ASP A 84 1.09 6.86 -7.49
CA ASP A 84 0.11 6.55 -6.45
C ASP A 84 0.47 5.27 -5.71
N ILE A 85 0.42 5.30 -4.38
CA ILE A 85 0.56 4.12 -3.55
C ILE A 85 -0.83 3.49 -3.44
N VAL A 86 -0.98 2.31 -4.02
CA VAL A 86 -2.25 1.58 -4.10
C VAL A 86 -2.24 0.34 -3.24
N ILE A 87 -3.42 -0.01 -2.80
CA ILE A 87 -3.70 -1.30 -2.19
C ILE A 87 -4.33 -2.15 -3.29
N CYS A 88 -3.76 -3.31 -3.58
CA CYS A 88 -4.29 -4.22 -4.60
C CYS A 88 -4.26 -5.67 -4.13
N PHE A 89 -4.93 -6.54 -4.88
CA PHE A 89 -4.76 -7.98 -4.72
C PHE A 89 -3.74 -8.50 -5.74
N SER A 90 -2.81 -9.31 -5.24
CA SER A 90 -1.81 -10.04 -6.02
C SER A 90 -2.50 -10.98 -7.02
N PRO A 91 -2.09 -10.98 -8.30
CA PRO A 91 -2.64 -11.92 -9.29
C PRO A 91 -2.19 -13.37 -9.05
N ASP A 92 -1.05 -13.59 -8.37
CA ASP A 92 -0.52 -14.93 -8.11
C ASP A 92 -1.32 -15.70 -7.06
N ASP A 93 -1.61 -15.05 -5.93
CA ASP A 93 -2.08 -15.70 -4.70
C ASP A 93 -3.25 -14.97 -4.03
N GLY A 94 -3.75 -13.87 -4.63
CA GLY A 94 -4.82 -13.06 -4.06
C GLY A 94 -4.42 -12.30 -2.78
N ALA A 95 -3.15 -12.30 -2.40
CA ALA A 95 -2.69 -11.60 -1.21
C ALA A 95 -2.88 -10.08 -1.35
N ARG A 96 -3.23 -9.40 -0.25
CA ARG A 96 -3.37 -7.95 -0.23
C ARG A 96 -1.99 -7.29 -0.20
N LEU A 97 -1.68 -6.51 -1.22
CA LEU A 97 -0.40 -5.83 -1.39
C LEU A 97 -0.55 -4.32 -1.26
N VAL A 98 0.53 -3.67 -0.82
CA VAL A 98 0.72 -2.23 -0.92
C VAL A 98 1.89 -2.00 -1.87
N LYS A 99 1.65 -1.30 -2.97
CA LYS A 99 2.64 -1.05 -4.03
C LYS A 99 2.45 0.34 -4.62
N ARG A 100 3.50 0.88 -5.24
CA ARG A 100 3.44 2.11 -6.01
C ARG A 100 3.15 1.82 -7.47
N VAL A 101 2.24 2.57 -8.07
CA VAL A 101 1.97 2.52 -9.51
C VAL A 101 3.15 3.14 -10.26
N ILE A 102 3.81 2.34 -11.09
CA ILE A 102 4.95 2.76 -11.90
C ILE A 102 4.55 2.95 -13.35
N GLY A 103 3.74 2.04 -13.90
CA GLY A 103 3.23 2.11 -15.27
C GLY A 103 1.69 2.07 -15.31
N GLN A 104 1.12 2.90 -16.18
CA GLN A 104 -0.31 3.01 -16.48
C GLN A 104 -0.64 2.33 -17.82
N PRO A 105 -1.92 2.07 -18.12
CA PRO A 105 -2.33 1.55 -19.43
C PRO A 105 -1.68 2.30 -20.60
N GLY A 106 -1.01 1.56 -21.49
CA GLY A 106 -0.31 2.10 -22.66
C GLY A 106 1.15 2.52 -22.42
N ASP A 107 1.63 2.58 -21.18
CA ASP A 107 3.05 2.79 -20.91
C ASP A 107 3.89 1.59 -21.34
N THR A 108 5.15 1.85 -21.67
CA THR A 108 6.20 0.83 -21.76
C THR A 108 7.14 0.97 -20.58
N VAL A 109 7.27 -0.11 -19.80
CA VAL A 109 8.15 -0.15 -18.62
C VAL A 109 9.29 -1.11 -18.88
N GLU A 110 10.49 -0.70 -18.51
CA GLU A 110 11.69 -1.49 -18.68
C GLU A 110 12.65 -1.22 -17.54
N MET A 111 13.49 -2.18 -17.20
CA MET A 111 14.62 -1.95 -16.30
C MET A 111 15.89 -2.46 -16.94
N ARG A 112 16.93 -1.63 -16.96
CA ARG A 112 18.27 -1.99 -17.44
C ARG A 112 19.29 -1.62 -16.39
N ASN A 113 20.09 -2.59 -15.95
CA ASN A 113 21.14 -2.39 -14.95
C ASN A 113 20.64 -1.64 -13.71
N ASN A 114 19.49 -2.06 -13.16
CA ASN A 114 18.84 -1.46 -11.98
C ASN A 114 18.32 -0.02 -12.19
N THR A 115 18.29 0.49 -13.42
CA THR A 115 17.72 1.79 -13.76
C THR A 115 16.38 1.57 -14.45
N LEU A 116 15.33 2.21 -13.94
CA LEU A 116 13.99 2.16 -14.53
C LEU A 116 13.93 3.06 -15.77
N PHE A 117 13.31 2.57 -16.83
CA PHE A 117 12.98 3.30 -18.05
C PHE A 117 11.47 3.30 -18.23
N LEU A 118 10.91 4.47 -18.50
CA LEU A 118 9.49 4.67 -18.78
C LEU A 118 9.35 5.28 -20.16
N ASN A 119 8.62 4.60 -21.05
CA ASN A 119 8.42 5.02 -22.45
C ASN A 119 9.75 5.31 -23.17
N GLY A 120 10.77 4.48 -22.89
CA GLY A 120 12.12 4.60 -23.43
C GLY A 120 13.02 5.64 -22.77
N GLN A 121 12.50 6.47 -21.86
CA GLN A 121 13.28 7.49 -21.14
C GLN A 121 13.73 6.98 -19.77
N PRO A 122 15.01 7.17 -19.39
CA PRO A 122 15.47 6.79 -18.06
C PRO A 122 14.81 7.67 -16.99
N VAL A 123 14.37 7.04 -15.91
CA VAL A 123 13.86 7.73 -14.73
C VAL A 123 15.04 8.33 -13.96
N ALA A 124 14.90 9.57 -13.50
CA ALA A 124 15.95 10.27 -12.77
C ALA A 124 16.03 9.78 -11.32
N TYR A 125 17.27 9.65 -10.83
CA TYR A 125 17.58 9.29 -9.45
C TYR A 125 18.52 10.33 -8.84
N ALA A 126 18.09 10.95 -7.75
CA ALA A 126 18.94 11.79 -6.91
C ALA A 126 19.38 10.98 -5.69
N ARG A 127 20.68 11.01 -5.35
CA ARG A 127 21.15 10.40 -4.10
C ARG A 127 20.56 11.16 -2.91
N ILE A 128 20.08 10.42 -1.90
CA ILE A 128 19.60 11.03 -0.67
C ILE A 128 20.80 11.62 0.07
N ASP A 129 20.68 12.87 0.52
CA ASP A 129 21.66 13.54 1.36
C ASP A 129 21.96 12.67 2.60
N GLN A 130 23.24 12.50 2.93
CA GLN A 130 23.70 11.69 4.06
C GLN A 130 23.03 12.09 5.37
N GLN A 131 22.61 13.36 5.53
CA GLN A 131 21.90 13.83 6.72
C GLN A 131 20.51 13.19 6.92
N TYR A 132 19.78 12.91 5.84
CA TYR A 132 18.50 12.19 5.91
C TYR A 132 18.70 10.68 6.15
N ALA A 133 19.79 10.11 5.64
CA ALA A 133 20.15 8.71 5.88
C ALA A 133 20.42 8.41 7.37
N VAL A 134 20.82 9.40 8.17
CA VAL A 134 21.03 9.27 9.63
C VAL A 134 19.72 9.05 10.39
N GLN A 135 18.58 9.49 9.86
CA GLN A 135 17.27 9.32 10.50
C GLN A 135 16.67 7.92 10.28
N LEU A 136 17.23 7.15 9.35
CA LEU A 136 16.79 5.79 9.07
C LEU A 136 17.41 4.82 10.08
N PRO A 137 16.73 3.71 10.42
CA PRO A 137 17.29 2.69 11.30
C PRO A 137 18.65 2.20 10.79
N ALA A 138 19.63 2.02 11.68
CA ALA A 138 21.00 1.62 11.32
C ALA A 138 21.06 0.36 10.43
N LYS A 139 20.14 -0.58 10.65
CA LYS A 139 19.97 -1.80 9.83
C LYS A 139 19.70 -1.52 8.34
N VAL A 140 19.08 -0.38 8.02
CA VAL A 140 18.79 0.07 6.65
C VAL A 140 19.99 0.82 6.07
N ARG A 141 20.57 1.75 6.82
CA ARG A 141 21.65 2.62 6.34
C ARG A 141 22.90 1.86 5.87
N ASP A 142 23.33 0.84 6.61
CA ASP A 142 24.64 0.22 6.38
C ASP A 142 24.60 -0.89 5.31
N ARG A 143 23.41 -1.26 4.82
CA ARG A 143 23.21 -2.38 3.87
C ARG A 143 22.44 -1.99 2.61
N CYS A 144 21.95 -0.76 2.54
CA CYS A 144 21.04 -0.33 1.49
C CYS A 144 21.53 0.96 0.85
N ILE A 145 21.30 1.07 -0.46
CA ILE A 145 21.49 2.30 -1.21
C ILE A 145 20.13 2.97 -1.28
N LEU A 146 20.08 4.24 -0.91
CA LEU A 146 18.88 5.06 -0.91
C LEU A 146 18.96 6.10 -2.03
N ALA A 147 17.86 6.31 -2.72
CA ALA A 147 17.74 7.33 -3.74
C ALA A 147 16.34 7.94 -3.72
N THR A 148 16.21 9.16 -4.21
CA THR A 148 14.94 9.75 -4.60
C THR A 148 14.73 9.45 -6.07
N GLU A 149 13.63 8.79 -6.42
CA GLU A 149 13.22 8.50 -7.79
C GLU A 149 12.14 9.50 -8.24
N GLU A 150 12.33 10.10 -9.42
CA GLU A 150 11.41 11.08 -10.00
C GLU A 150 10.48 10.45 -11.05
N LEU A 151 9.28 10.06 -10.62
CA LEU A 151 8.24 9.54 -11.50
C LEU A 151 7.37 10.69 -12.03
N GLY A 152 7.88 11.38 -13.05
CA GLY A 152 7.21 12.54 -13.64
C GLY A 152 7.14 13.70 -12.65
N ARG A 153 5.98 13.96 -12.05
CA ARG A 153 5.79 15.05 -11.08
C ARG A 153 5.98 14.62 -9.62
N ILE A 154 6.17 13.33 -9.35
CA ILE A 154 6.27 12.79 -8.00
C ILE A 154 7.69 12.30 -7.75
N ALA A 155 8.37 12.96 -6.82
CA ALA A 155 9.62 12.48 -6.26
C ALA A 155 9.33 11.67 -4.98
N HIS A 156 9.86 10.45 -4.91
CA HIS A 156 9.67 9.57 -3.75
C HIS A 156 10.95 8.79 -3.43
N MET A 157 11.06 8.30 -2.21
CA MET A 157 12.23 7.53 -1.79
C MET A 157 12.12 6.08 -2.25
N VAL A 158 13.23 5.54 -2.74
CA VAL A 158 13.42 4.14 -3.05
C VAL A 158 14.68 3.63 -2.39
N MET A 159 14.76 2.32 -2.20
CA MET A 159 15.97 1.67 -1.72
C MET A 159 16.28 0.40 -2.49
N SER A 160 17.57 0.09 -2.60
CA SER A 160 18.09 -1.19 -3.10
C SER A 160 19.03 -1.80 -2.05
N VAL A 161 19.08 -3.12 -1.98
CA VAL A 161 19.92 -3.90 -1.07
C VAL A 161 20.90 -4.72 -1.93
N PRO A 162 22.11 -4.22 -2.20
CA PRO A 162 23.05 -4.85 -3.14
C PRO A 162 23.33 -6.33 -2.90
N SER A 163 23.28 -6.78 -1.64
CA SER A 163 23.50 -8.16 -1.24
C SER A 163 22.34 -9.12 -1.53
N VAL A 164 21.19 -8.63 -1.97
CA VAL A 164 20.02 -9.43 -2.30
C VAL A 164 19.97 -9.64 -3.81
N ALA A 165 19.84 -10.90 -4.24
CA ALA A 165 19.57 -11.23 -5.63
C ALA A 165 18.14 -10.80 -5.98
N ALA A 166 18.00 -9.85 -6.91
CA ALA A 166 16.73 -9.27 -7.31
C ALA A 166 16.67 -9.07 -8.83
N VAL A 167 15.45 -8.93 -9.36
CA VAL A 167 15.23 -8.65 -10.78
C VAL A 167 15.61 -7.20 -11.07
N ARG A 168 16.75 -7.02 -11.76
CA ARG A 168 17.34 -5.72 -12.13
C ARG A 168 17.40 -5.47 -13.63
N ASN A 169 16.92 -6.43 -14.41
CA ASN A 169 16.79 -6.34 -15.86
C ASN A 169 15.47 -7.02 -16.25
N PHE A 170 14.61 -6.31 -16.97
CA PHE A 170 13.40 -6.86 -17.56
C PHE A 170 12.88 -5.94 -18.66
N GLY A 171 12.00 -6.48 -19.49
CA GLY A 171 11.30 -5.71 -20.51
C GLY A 171 12.13 -5.48 -21.78
N PRO A 172 11.68 -4.54 -22.62
CA PRO A 172 10.53 -3.66 -22.42
C PRO A 172 9.20 -4.43 -22.37
N VAL A 173 8.27 -4.02 -21.49
CA VAL A 173 6.90 -4.55 -21.42
C VAL A 173 5.89 -3.42 -21.57
N ALA A 174 4.93 -3.60 -22.48
CA ALA A 174 3.82 -2.68 -22.65
C ALA A 174 2.71 -3.02 -21.64
N VAL A 175 2.24 -2.03 -20.89
CA VAL A 175 1.17 -2.18 -19.91
C VAL A 175 -0.17 -2.29 -20.65
N PRO A 176 -0.89 -3.42 -20.52
CA PRO A 176 -2.17 -3.61 -21.20
C PRO A 176 -3.22 -2.58 -20.78
N GLN A 177 -4.28 -2.49 -21.60
CA GLN A 177 -5.46 -1.73 -21.20
C GLN A 177 -6.05 -2.29 -19.89
N ASN A 178 -6.59 -1.40 -19.06
CA ASN A 178 -7.17 -1.74 -17.76
C ASN A 178 -6.21 -2.42 -16.77
N SER A 179 -4.89 -2.25 -16.95
CA SER A 179 -3.86 -2.88 -16.12
C SER A 179 -2.79 -1.87 -15.70
N TYR A 180 -2.07 -2.19 -14.63
CA TYR A 180 -1.03 -1.34 -14.04
C TYR A 180 0.22 -2.16 -13.76
N PHE A 181 1.38 -1.53 -13.96
CA PHE A 181 2.66 -2.07 -13.49
C PHE A 181 2.99 -1.43 -12.15
N VAL A 182 3.11 -2.24 -11.11
CA VAL A 182 3.33 -1.76 -9.74
C VAL A 182 4.66 -2.28 -9.18
N MET A 183 5.34 -1.46 -8.38
CA MET A 183 6.59 -1.84 -7.72
C MET A 183 6.60 -1.44 -6.25
N GLY A 184 7.41 -2.14 -5.47
CA GLY A 184 7.76 -1.69 -4.12
C GLY A 184 8.86 -0.64 -4.13
N ASP A 185 8.79 0.29 -3.19
CA ASP A 185 9.86 1.29 -2.96
C ASP A 185 11.16 0.59 -2.49
N ASN A 186 11.05 -0.58 -1.86
CA ASN A 186 12.18 -1.46 -1.59
C ASN A 186 12.43 -2.39 -2.78
N ARG A 187 13.23 -1.91 -3.73
CA ARG A 187 13.43 -2.51 -5.04
C ARG A 187 13.98 -3.93 -4.97
N ASP A 188 14.82 -4.25 -4.00
CA ASP A 188 15.40 -5.60 -3.92
C ASP A 188 14.63 -6.55 -2.99
N LYS A 189 13.66 -6.05 -2.20
CA LYS A 189 12.84 -6.88 -1.30
C LYS A 189 11.34 -6.65 -1.49
N SER A 190 10.91 -6.74 -2.73
CA SER A 190 9.50 -6.60 -3.10
C SER A 190 9.11 -7.63 -4.16
N LYS A 191 8.17 -8.52 -3.82
CA LYS A 191 7.43 -9.30 -4.81
C LYS A 191 6.37 -8.37 -5.42
N ASP A 192 6.61 -7.93 -6.65
CA ASP A 192 5.80 -6.96 -7.39
C ASP A 192 5.71 -7.31 -8.89
N SER A 193 5.31 -6.36 -9.75
CA SER A 193 5.04 -6.64 -11.16
C SER A 193 6.22 -7.19 -11.96
N ARG A 194 7.45 -7.07 -11.43
CA ARG A 194 8.63 -7.73 -12.00
C ARG A 194 8.57 -9.26 -11.92
N TYR A 195 7.76 -9.80 -11.02
CA TYR A 195 7.64 -11.23 -10.76
C TYR A 195 6.30 -11.79 -11.25
N PHE A 196 5.19 -11.10 -10.98
CA PHE A 196 3.84 -11.59 -11.26
C PHE A 196 3.16 -10.91 -12.45
N GLY A 197 3.82 -9.95 -13.11
CA GLY A 197 3.23 -9.19 -14.22
C GLY A 197 2.27 -8.08 -13.74
N PHE A 198 1.19 -7.85 -14.48
CA PHE A 198 0.36 -6.66 -14.28
C PHE A 198 -0.74 -6.85 -13.23
N VAL A 199 -1.15 -5.75 -12.63
CA VAL A 199 -2.28 -5.66 -11.71
C VAL A 199 -3.47 -5.07 -12.45
N GLU A 200 -4.55 -5.82 -12.56
CA GLU A 200 -5.79 -5.31 -13.16
C GLU A 200 -6.36 -4.13 -12.35
N ARG A 201 -7.01 -3.18 -13.04
CA ARG A 201 -7.69 -2.05 -12.39
C ARG A 201 -8.68 -2.48 -11.32
N ASP A 202 -9.30 -3.64 -11.49
CA ASP A 202 -10.36 -4.16 -10.63
C ASP A 202 -9.85 -4.77 -9.33
N SER A 203 -8.60 -5.21 -9.30
CA SER A 203 -7.97 -5.67 -8.08
C SER A 203 -7.45 -4.53 -7.20
N ILE A 204 -7.38 -3.29 -7.72
CA ILE A 204 -6.99 -2.09 -6.95
C ILE A 204 -8.15 -1.66 -6.06
N VAL A 205 -7.93 -1.65 -4.75
CA VAL A 205 -8.91 -1.37 -3.70
C VAL A 205 -9.03 0.12 -3.37
N GLY A 206 -7.92 0.86 -3.46
CA GLY A 206 -7.88 2.28 -3.10
C GLY A 206 -6.46 2.82 -2.99
N ARG A 207 -6.35 4.08 -2.57
CA ARG A 207 -5.08 4.80 -2.45
C ARG A 207 -4.67 4.94 -0.99
N ALA A 208 -3.43 4.57 -0.65
CA ALA A 208 -2.84 4.91 0.64
C ALA A 208 -2.47 6.40 0.66
N LYS A 209 -2.92 7.15 1.68
CA LYS A 209 -2.66 8.60 1.78
C LYS A 209 -1.79 8.99 2.96
N GLY A 210 -1.70 8.16 4.00
CA GLY A 210 -0.98 8.52 5.21
C GLY A 210 -0.76 7.35 6.15
N VAL A 211 0.14 7.55 7.10
CA VAL A 211 0.35 6.68 8.27
C VAL A 211 -0.38 7.32 9.45
N ILE A 212 -1.33 6.60 10.06
CA ILE A 212 -2.08 7.11 11.21
C ILE A 212 -1.48 6.65 12.55
N GLY A 213 -0.74 5.54 12.54
CA GLY A 213 -0.04 5.00 13.69
C GLY A 213 1.14 4.15 13.22
N SER A 214 2.13 3.94 14.09
CA SER A 214 3.37 3.27 13.70
C SER A 214 4.05 2.64 14.90
N PHE A 215 4.28 1.33 14.86
CA PHE A 215 4.87 0.59 15.97
C PHE A 215 6.00 -0.29 15.46
N ASP A 216 7.16 -0.25 16.12
CA ASP A 216 8.30 -1.09 15.76
C ASP A 216 8.08 -2.52 16.25
N ILE A 217 7.50 -3.35 15.39
CA ILE A 217 7.25 -4.77 15.68
C ILE A 217 8.53 -5.58 15.90
N THR A 218 9.70 -5.04 15.51
CA THR A 218 11.00 -5.68 15.68
C THR A 218 11.72 -5.27 16.97
N ASP A 219 11.25 -4.20 17.63
CA ASP A 219 11.77 -3.72 18.91
C ASP A 219 10.64 -3.47 19.91
N LYS A 220 10.14 -4.56 20.51
CA LYS A 220 9.16 -4.54 21.61
C LYS A 220 7.90 -3.70 21.34
N TYR A 221 7.49 -3.55 20.08
CA TYR A 221 6.32 -2.76 19.68
C TYR A 221 6.39 -1.29 20.12
N GLN A 222 7.60 -0.71 20.18
CA GLN A 222 7.76 0.70 20.57
C GLN A 222 7.06 1.64 19.58
N PRO A 223 6.29 2.63 20.05
CA PRO A 223 5.60 3.57 19.18
C PRO A 223 6.59 4.52 18.49
N ARG A 224 6.49 4.63 17.16
CA ARG A 224 7.28 5.57 16.35
C ARG A 224 6.50 6.87 16.14
N PHE A 225 6.37 7.69 17.20
CA PHE A 225 5.53 8.90 17.20
C PHE A 225 5.81 9.88 16.05
N LYS A 226 7.07 9.99 15.59
CA LYS A 226 7.44 10.85 14.45
C LYS A 226 6.73 10.48 13.13
N ARG A 227 6.21 9.26 13.02
CA ARG A 227 5.50 8.78 11.82
C ARG A 227 3.98 8.90 11.93
N PHE A 228 3.44 9.23 13.10
CA PHE A 228 2.00 9.34 13.30
C PHE A 228 1.47 10.53 12.49
N PHE A 229 0.33 10.33 11.82
CA PHE A 229 -0.32 11.31 10.95
C PHE A 229 0.59 11.87 9.83
N SER A 230 1.61 11.12 9.42
CA SER A 230 2.46 11.50 8.30
C SER A 230 1.77 11.23 6.97
N ALA A 231 1.90 12.16 6.02
CA ALA A 231 1.39 11.97 4.67
C ALA A 231 2.31 11.06 3.87
N LEU A 232 1.73 10.17 3.08
CA LEU A 232 2.46 9.36 2.12
C LEU A 232 2.54 10.14 0.79
N ARG A 233 3.76 10.29 0.28
CA ARG A 233 4.06 10.86 -1.04
C ARG A 233 4.75 9.80 -1.90
#